data_AF-A0A930FBJ0-F1
#
_entry.id   AF-A0A930FBJ0-F1
#
_cell.length_a   1.000
_cell.length_b   1.000
_cell.length_c   1.000
_cell.angle_alpha   90.00
_cell.angle_beta   90.00
_cell.angle_gamma   90.00
#
_symmetry.space_group_name_H-M   'P 1'
#
loop_
_entity.id
_entity.type
_entity.pdbx_description
1 polymer ?
#
loop_
_entity_poly.entity_id
_entity_poly.type
_entity_poly.pdbx_seq_one_letter_code
_entity_poly.pdbx_strand_id
1 'polypeptide(L)'
;AQSMGVDVIVTDHHSMPETLPEAYAIIHPEHPDADYPFKQLAGCGVAFKLACALLEEVQVELLDLVAIGTIADMVSLTDENRILVQYGLEMLGHTQRIGLQEMLDMAGIAANEVTEETIGFQLAPRLNALGRLDDPNPAIDLLTGFDDEEAHEIALMIHQKNEERKEIVQSIYEEAKTMVDSEKKVQVLAKEGWNPGVLGIVAGRLLEEIGQTVIILNIEDGRAKGSARSVEAVDIFEALDPHRELFIAFGGHAGAAGMTLEVEKLSDLSQVLEDYIREKGTDASGKNKLNLDEELDLETLSLETVKSFERLAPFGMDNQKPVFYIRDFNVESARSMGAGNTHLKLKISKGEASFEVVAFGQGRWATEFAQTKNLELAVTLSVNQWNGQTALQLMMVDARVEGVQLFNIRGKNAALPEGVPVLDFAGELPELATSDAVVVKTIPEDISLLKTVFQEQNFSAVYFKNDIDKAYYLTGYGTREQFAKLYKTIYQFPEFDIRYKLKDLATYLNIQQILLVKMIQVFEELGFVTIKDGIMTVNKEAPKREIGDSQIYQNLKQTVKNQEIMALGTVQEIYDFLMKK
;
A
#
# COMPACT_ATOMS: atom_id res chain seq x y z
N ALA A 1 -22.52 -43.36 8.34
CA ALA A 1 -23.35 -43.59 7.13
C ALA A 1 -23.35 -45.05 6.74
N GLN A 2 -22.21 -45.66 6.36
CA GLN A 2 -22.16 -47.06 5.96
C GLN A 2 -22.56 -48.07 7.05
N SER A 3 -22.20 -47.82 8.32
CA SER A 3 -22.70 -48.62 9.45
C SER A 3 -24.23 -48.58 9.62
N MET A 4 -24.90 -47.62 8.96
CA MET A 4 -26.36 -47.50 8.90
C MET A 4 -26.94 -48.06 7.59
N GLY A 5 -26.13 -48.74 6.76
CA GLY A 5 -26.57 -49.34 5.49
C GLY A 5 -26.79 -48.32 4.35
N VAL A 6 -26.15 -47.15 4.43
CA VAL A 6 -26.24 -46.10 3.39
C VAL A 6 -25.00 -46.15 2.51
N ASP A 7 -25.19 -46.29 1.20
CA ASP A 7 -24.11 -46.15 0.21
C ASP A 7 -23.62 -44.70 0.18
N VAL A 8 -22.30 -44.52 0.23
CA VAL A 8 -21.65 -43.20 0.26
C VAL A 8 -20.75 -43.07 -0.95
N ILE A 9 -20.99 -42.06 -1.78
CA ILE A 9 -20.08 -41.66 -2.86
C ILE A 9 -19.39 -40.37 -2.41
N VAL A 10 -18.07 -40.39 -2.37
CA VAL A 10 -17.25 -39.23 -2.00
C VAL A 10 -16.73 -38.60 -3.29
N THR A 11 -17.07 -37.32 -3.53
CA THR A 11 -16.49 -36.51 -4.61
C THR A 11 -15.70 -35.39 -3.97
N ASP A 12 -14.40 -35.31 -4.24
CA ASP A 12 -13.53 -34.30 -3.65
C ASP A 12 -12.34 -34.00 -4.59
N HIS A 13 -11.57 -32.97 -4.26
CA HIS A 13 -10.36 -32.54 -4.97
C HIS A 13 -9.19 -32.16 -4.04
N HIS A 14 -9.42 -32.11 -2.72
CA HIS A 14 -8.36 -31.78 -1.76
C HIS A 14 -7.25 -32.84 -1.72
N SER A 15 -6.11 -32.49 -1.12
CA SER A 15 -5.03 -33.46 -0.88
C SER A 15 -5.55 -34.69 -0.14
N MET A 16 -5.29 -35.87 -0.71
CA MET A 16 -5.79 -37.12 -0.14
C MET A 16 -5.03 -37.48 1.14
N PRO A 17 -5.73 -37.96 2.19
CA PRO A 17 -5.08 -38.52 3.37
C PRO A 17 -4.36 -39.84 3.04
N GLU A 18 -3.37 -40.22 3.86
CA GLU A 18 -2.66 -41.50 3.70
C GLU A 18 -3.60 -42.72 3.71
N THR A 19 -4.69 -42.64 4.49
CA THR A 19 -5.74 -43.66 4.54
C THR A 19 -7.04 -43.07 4.01
N LEU A 20 -7.52 -43.61 2.88
CA LEU A 20 -8.78 -43.21 2.27
C LEU A 20 -9.99 -43.70 3.10
N PRO A 21 -11.10 -42.93 3.13
CA PRO A 21 -12.30 -43.31 3.87
C PRO A 21 -12.99 -44.54 3.25
N GLU A 22 -13.66 -45.34 4.07
CA GLU A 22 -14.55 -46.39 3.56
C GLU A 22 -15.78 -45.73 2.89
N ALA A 23 -15.88 -45.91 1.58
CA ALA A 23 -16.96 -45.38 0.73
C ALA A 23 -17.35 -46.43 -0.32
N TYR A 24 -18.58 -46.33 -0.84
CA TYR A 24 -19.02 -47.16 -1.98
C TYR A 24 -18.19 -46.82 -3.23
N ALA A 25 -17.92 -45.53 -3.44
CA ALA A 25 -17.01 -45.03 -4.45
C ALA A 25 -16.33 -43.73 -3.98
N ILE A 26 -15.10 -43.52 -4.43
CA ILE A 26 -14.36 -42.26 -4.27
C ILE A 26 -14.03 -41.76 -5.67
N ILE A 27 -14.44 -40.52 -5.96
CA ILE A 27 -14.21 -39.86 -7.24
C ILE A 27 -13.30 -38.67 -6.95
N HIS A 28 -12.04 -38.81 -7.33
CA HIS A 28 -11.00 -37.85 -7.03
C HIS A 28 -10.00 -37.78 -8.20
N PRO A 29 -9.65 -36.58 -8.70
CA PRO A 29 -8.69 -36.44 -9.81
C PRO A 29 -7.32 -37.05 -9.49
N GLU A 30 -6.92 -37.03 -8.23
CA GLU A 30 -5.64 -37.59 -7.78
C GLU A 30 -5.70 -39.04 -7.31
N HIS A 31 -6.86 -39.73 -7.39
CA HIS A 31 -7.03 -41.08 -6.84
C HIS A 31 -5.87 -42.01 -7.27
N PRO A 32 -5.20 -42.72 -6.34
CA PRO A 32 -3.94 -43.41 -6.64
C PRO A 32 -4.08 -44.53 -7.67
N ASP A 33 -5.26 -45.16 -7.72
CA ASP A 33 -5.59 -46.22 -8.69
C ASP A 33 -6.13 -45.69 -10.02
N ALA A 34 -6.30 -44.38 -10.18
CA ALA A 34 -6.79 -43.74 -11.39
C ALA A 34 -5.67 -43.00 -12.13
N ASP A 35 -5.69 -43.06 -13.46
CA ASP A 35 -4.79 -42.28 -14.33
C ASP A 35 -5.57 -41.13 -14.96
N TYR A 36 -6.16 -40.27 -14.13
CA TYR A 36 -6.89 -39.10 -14.61
C TYR A 36 -5.89 -38.02 -15.07
N PRO A 37 -6.02 -37.49 -16.30
CA PRO A 37 -4.97 -36.69 -16.93
C PRO A 37 -4.75 -35.33 -16.25
N PHE A 38 -5.81 -34.74 -15.68
CA PHE A 38 -5.75 -33.41 -15.08
C PHE A 38 -6.15 -33.42 -13.60
N LYS A 39 -5.15 -33.35 -12.74
CA LYS A 39 -5.29 -33.53 -11.28
C LYS A 39 -5.87 -32.34 -10.52
N GLN A 40 -5.94 -31.17 -11.16
CA GLN A 40 -6.25 -29.90 -10.50
C GLN A 40 -7.70 -29.43 -10.69
N LEU A 41 -8.64 -30.33 -11.04
CA LEU A 41 -10.06 -29.97 -11.10
C LEU A 41 -10.54 -29.41 -9.75
N ALA A 42 -11.30 -28.33 -9.78
CA ALA A 42 -12.03 -27.88 -8.61
C ALA A 42 -13.10 -28.90 -8.20
N GLY A 43 -13.56 -28.85 -6.94
CA GLY A 43 -14.65 -29.71 -6.47
C GLY A 43 -15.92 -29.61 -7.33
N CYS A 44 -16.27 -28.41 -7.81
CA CYS A 44 -17.40 -28.22 -8.75
C CYS A 44 -17.13 -28.85 -10.12
N GLY A 45 -15.87 -28.89 -10.57
CA GLY A 45 -15.46 -29.57 -11.80
C GLY A 45 -15.61 -31.10 -11.69
N VAL A 46 -15.24 -31.67 -10.54
CA VAL A 46 -15.46 -33.10 -10.25
C VAL A 46 -16.96 -33.43 -10.24
N ALA A 47 -17.78 -32.61 -9.57
CA ALA A 47 -19.23 -32.76 -9.54
C ALA A 47 -19.85 -32.64 -10.95
N PHE A 48 -19.36 -31.69 -11.77
CA PHE A 48 -19.79 -31.52 -13.15
C PHE A 48 -19.46 -32.74 -14.02
N LYS A 49 -18.25 -33.31 -13.89
CA LYS A 49 -17.86 -34.52 -14.61
C LYS A 49 -18.71 -35.72 -14.20
N LEU A 50 -19.01 -35.85 -12.91
CA LEU A 50 -19.93 -36.87 -12.42
C LEU A 50 -21.34 -36.70 -13.01
N ALA A 51 -21.88 -35.48 -13.03
CA ALA A 51 -23.17 -35.20 -13.64
C ALA A 51 -23.18 -35.55 -15.14
N CYS A 52 -22.13 -35.19 -15.88
CA CYS A 52 -21.98 -35.56 -17.28
C CYS A 52 -21.93 -37.07 -17.48
N ALA A 53 -21.25 -37.81 -16.60
CA ALA A 53 -21.16 -39.26 -16.67
C ALA A 53 -22.51 -39.94 -16.37
N LEU A 54 -23.27 -39.42 -15.41
CA LEU A 54 -24.59 -39.97 -15.04
C LEU A 54 -25.66 -39.67 -16.09
N LEU A 55 -25.57 -38.52 -16.75
CA LEU A 55 -26.54 -38.07 -17.76
C LEU A 55 -26.13 -38.45 -19.18
N GLU A 56 -24.90 -38.96 -19.36
CA GLU A 56 -24.30 -39.29 -20.65
C GLU A 56 -24.25 -38.11 -21.65
N GLU A 57 -24.28 -36.87 -21.13
CA GLU A 57 -24.30 -35.62 -21.92
C GLU A 57 -23.58 -34.50 -21.17
N VAL A 58 -22.90 -33.61 -21.92
CA VAL A 58 -22.25 -32.42 -21.36
C VAL A 58 -23.31 -31.38 -20.97
N GLN A 59 -23.41 -31.09 -19.68
CA GLN A 59 -24.42 -30.18 -19.13
C GLN A 59 -24.02 -28.70 -19.25
N VAL A 60 -24.00 -28.16 -20.46
CA VAL A 60 -23.48 -26.80 -20.76
C VAL A 60 -24.11 -25.71 -19.87
N GLU A 61 -25.38 -25.86 -19.51
CA GLU A 61 -26.14 -24.96 -18.61
C GLU A 61 -25.66 -24.90 -17.15
N LEU A 62 -24.74 -25.79 -16.74
CA LEU A 62 -24.12 -25.79 -15.42
C LEU A 62 -22.75 -25.12 -15.42
N LEU A 63 -22.22 -24.75 -16.58
CA LEU A 63 -20.86 -24.22 -16.69
C LEU A 63 -20.69 -22.86 -15.99
N ASP A 64 -21.76 -22.07 -15.83
CA ASP A 64 -21.72 -20.84 -15.05
C ASP A 64 -21.37 -21.13 -13.57
N LEU A 65 -22.01 -22.12 -12.97
CA LEU A 65 -21.71 -22.59 -11.61
C LEU A 65 -20.31 -23.20 -11.51
N VAL A 66 -19.88 -23.96 -12.52
CA VAL A 66 -18.52 -24.52 -12.58
C VAL A 66 -17.48 -23.41 -12.62
N ALA A 67 -17.67 -22.38 -13.45
CA ALA A 67 -16.75 -21.26 -13.51
C ALA A 67 -16.68 -20.50 -12.18
N ILE A 68 -17.82 -20.23 -11.55
CA ILE A 68 -17.89 -19.57 -10.24
C ILE A 68 -17.10 -20.37 -9.20
N GLY A 69 -17.37 -21.66 -9.07
CA GLY A 69 -16.69 -22.52 -8.12
C GLY A 69 -15.19 -22.63 -8.39
N THR A 70 -14.79 -22.84 -9.65
CA THR A 70 -13.39 -23.03 -10.03
C THR A 70 -12.55 -21.78 -9.74
N ILE A 71 -13.07 -20.59 -10.07
CA ILE A 71 -12.36 -19.33 -9.79
C ILE A 71 -12.37 -19.02 -8.28
N ALA A 72 -13.48 -19.29 -7.58
CA ALA A 72 -13.58 -19.06 -6.13
C ALA A 72 -12.61 -19.93 -5.33
N ASP A 73 -12.34 -21.13 -5.81
CA ASP A 73 -11.46 -22.12 -5.19
C ASP A 73 -9.97 -21.87 -5.51
N MET A 74 -9.69 -20.89 -6.38
CA MET A 74 -8.35 -20.49 -6.78
C MET A 74 -7.48 -21.68 -7.24
N VAL A 75 -8.05 -22.67 -7.93
CA VAL A 75 -7.27 -23.76 -8.53
C VAL A 75 -6.67 -23.34 -9.88
N SER A 76 -5.72 -24.13 -10.38
CA SER A 76 -5.05 -23.88 -11.67
C SER A 76 -6.04 -23.65 -12.81
N LEU A 77 -5.91 -22.53 -13.53
CA LEU A 77 -6.67 -22.20 -14.74
C LEU A 77 -5.93 -22.63 -16.01
N THR A 78 -5.48 -23.89 -15.98
CA THR A 78 -4.86 -24.57 -17.11
C THR A 78 -5.75 -25.73 -17.58
N ASP A 79 -5.45 -26.28 -18.76
CA ASP A 79 -6.08 -27.47 -19.33
C ASP A 79 -7.63 -27.51 -19.18
N GLU A 80 -8.19 -28.49 -18.48
CA GLU A 80 -9.65 -28.66 -18.37
C GLU A 80 -10.33 -27.51 -17.64
N ASN A 81 -9.78 -27.04 -16.52
CA ASN A 81 -10.35 -25.91 -15.77
C ASN A 81 -10.42 -24.67 -16.66
N ARG A 82 -9.39 -24.42 -17.47
CA ARG A 82 -9.36 -23.30 -18.42
C ARG A 82 -10.54 -23.36 -19.39
N ILE A 83 -10.77 -24.53 -19.98
CA ILE A 83 -11.87 -24.73 -20.95
C ILE A 83 -13.22 -24.56 -20.25
N LEU A 84 -13.41 -25.19 -19.10
CA LEU A 84 -14.65 -25.11 -18.33
C LEU A 84 -14.97 -23.67 -17.91
N VAL A 85 -13.96 -22.93 -17.43
CA VAL A 85 -14.11 -21.52 -17.04
C VAL A 85 -14.36 -20.64 -18.25
N GLN A 86 -13.67 -20.85 -19.38
CA GLN A 86 -13.87 -20.06 -20.60
C GLN A 86 -15.33 -20.14 -21.08
N TYR A 87 -15.89 -21.34 -21.21
CA TYR A 87 -17.29 -21.52 -21.59
C TYR A 87 -18.25 -21.12 -20.47
N GLY A 88 -17.86 -21.29 -19.21
CA GLY A 88 -18.67 -20.88 -18.07
C GLY A 88 -18.79 -19.37 -17.90
N LEU A 89 -17.77 -18.59 -18.25
CA LEU A 89 -17.85 -17.13 -18.33
C LEU A 89 -18.80 -16.67 -19.43
N GLU A 90 -18.75 -17.32 -20.61
CA GLU A 90 -19.71 -17.06 -21.69
C GLU A 90 -21.14 -17.40 -21.27
N MET A 91 -21.32 -18.53 -20.58
CA MET A 91 -22.62 -18.94 -20.02
C MET A 91 -23.10 -17.97 -18.94
N LEU A 92 -22.22 -17.52 -18.05
CA LEU A 92 -22.57 -16.57 -16.99
C LEU A 92 -23.06 -15.23 -17.58
N GLY A 93 -22.42 -14.75 -18.64
CA GLY A 93 -22.86 -13.56 -19.37
C GLY A 93 -24.22 -13.71 -20.09
N HIS A 94 -24.73 -14.93 -20.21
CA HIS A 94 -26.06 -15.23 -20.79
C HIS A 94 -26.94 -16.05 -19.83
N THR A 95 -26.61 -16.06 -18.54
CA THR A 95 -27.23 -16.98 -17.58
C THR A 95 -28.73 -16.73 -17.51
N GLN A 96 -29.50 -17.80 -17.41
CA GLN A 96 -30.94 -17.75 -17.16
C GLN A 96 -31.26 -17.91 -15.67
N ARG A 97 -30.24 -18.02 -14.82
CA ARG A 97 -30.39 -18.12 -13.37
C ARG A 97 -30.68 -16.73 -12.81
N ILE A 98 -31.93 -16.53 -12.41
CA ILE A 98 -32.41 -15.25 -11.87
C ILE A 98 -31.52 -14.78 -10.72
N GLY A 99 -31.14 -15.66 -9.79
CA GLY A 99 -30.26 -15.29 -8.69
C GLY A 99 -28.87 -14.80 -9.11
N LEU A 100 -28.31 -15.31 -10.23
CA LEU A 100 -27.05 -14.79 -10.76
C LEU A 100 -27.23 -13.46 -11.50
N GLN A 101 -28.36 -13.27 -12.19
CA GLN A 101 -28.71 -11.99 -12.81
C GLN A 101 -28.81 -10.88 -11.76
N GLU A 102 -29.55 -11.12 -10.67
CA GLU A 102 -29.68 -10.18 -9.54
C GLU A 102 -28.31 -9.82 -8.93
N MET A 103 -27.43 -10.80 -8.77
CA MET A 103 -26.08 -10.58 -8.25
C MET A 103 -25.21 -9.72 -9.17
N LEU A 104 -25.31 -9.89 -10.50
CA LEU A 104 -24.62 -9.07 -11.48
C LEU A 104 -25.17 -7.64 -11.49
N ASP A 105 -26.49 -7.48 -11.43
CA ASP A 105 -27.15 -6.18 -11.41
C ASP A 105 -26.79 -5.38 -10.16
N MET A 106 -26.78 -6.02 -8.98
CA MET A 106 -26.31 -5.37 -7.73
C MET A 106 -24.83 -5.05 -7.73
N ALA A 107 -24.03 -5.79 -8.50
CA ALA A 107 -22.62 -5.48 -8.72
C ALA A 107 -22.43 -4.36 -9.76
N GLY A 108 -23.48 -3.96 -10.48
CA GLY A 108 -23.42 -2.97 -11.55
C GLY A 108 -22.64 -3.46 -12.76
N ILE A 109 -22.61 -4.78 -13.00
CA ILE A 109 -21.83 -5.42 -14.07
C ILE A 109 -22.78 -5.77 -15.20
N ALA A 110 -22.52 -5.22 -16.39
CA ALA A 110 -23.27 -5.62 -17.57
C ALA A 110 -22.92 -7.06 -17.95
N ALA A 111 -23.91 -7.81 -18.44
CA ALA A 111 -23.74 -9.24 -18.74
C ALA A 111 -22.63 -9.52 -19.78
N ASN A 112 -22.37 -8.57 -20.69
CA ASN A 112 -21.29 -8.63 -21.69
C ASN A 112 -19.90 -8.20 -21.17
N GLU A 113 -19.78 -7.87 -19.88
CA GLU A 113 -18.55 -7.43 -19.21
C GLU A 113 -18.07 -8.44 -18.15
N VAL A 114 -18.70 -9.62 -18.09
CA VAL A 114 -18.33 -10.68 -17.15
C VAL A 114 -16.95 -11.25 -17.49
N THR A 115 -16.05 -11.24 -16.49
CA THR A 115 -14.69 -11.78 -16.58
C THR A 115 -14.36 -12.63 -15.35
N GLU A 116 -13.17 -13.24 -15.33
CA GLU A 116 -12.64 -13.88 -14.13
C GLU A 116 -12.62 -12.94 -12.91
N GLU A 117 -12.40 -11.64 -13.11
CA GLU A 117 -12.34 -10.65 -12.04
C GLU A 117 -13.72 -10.37 -11.45
N THR A 118 -14.77 -10.40 -12.28
CA THR A 118 -16.16 -10.35 -11.83
C THR A 118 -16.44 -11.46 -10.83
N ILE A 119 -16.03 -12.69 -11.15
CA ILE A 119 -16.23 -13.82 -10.24
C ILE A 119 -15.33 -13.67 -9.00
N GLY A 120 -14.03 -13.51 -9.19
CA GLY A 120 -13.03 -13.54 -8.11
C GLY A 120 -13.17 -12.41 -7.08
N PHE A 121 -13.54 -11.21 -7.52
CA PHE A 121 -13.61 -10.02 -6.65
C PHE A 121 -15.04 -9.59 -6.29
N GLN A 122 -16.06 -10.05 -7.03
CA GLN A 122 -17.42 -9.57 -6.81
C GLN A 122 -18.40 -10.69 -6.42
N LEU A 123 -18.53 -11.74 -7.22
CA LEU A 123 -19.52 -12.79 -6.95
C LEU A 123 -19.06 -13.76 -5.85
N ALA A 124 -17.88 -14.36 -5.98
CA ALA A 124 -17.37 -15.34 -5.04
C ALA A 124 -17.23 -14.79 -3.60
N PRO A 125 -16.71 -13.55 -3.37
CA PRO A 125 -16.68 -12.99 -2.03
C PRO A 125 -18.07 -12.83 -1.42
N ARG A 126 -19.08 -12.45 -2.21
CA ARG A 126 -20.45 -12.29 -1.70
C ARG A 126 -21.06 -13.63 -1.29
N LEU A 127 -20.97 -14.65 -2.14
CA LEU A 127 -21.44 -16.00 -1.82
C LEU A 127 -20.73 -16.57 -0.59
N ASN A 128 -19.41 -16.41 -0.53
CA ASN A 128 -18.61 -16.87 0.60
C ASN A 128 -18.83 -16.07 1.90
N ALA A 129 -19.50 -14.92 1.85
CA ALA A 129 -19.79 -14.14 3.05
C ALA A 129 -20.76 -14.89 3.98
N LEU A 130 -21.71 -15.63 3.41
CA LEU A 130 -22.66 -16.43 4.18
C LEU A 130 -21.94 -17.47 5.02
N GLY A 131 -21.21 -18.42 4.41
CA GLY A 131 -20.52 -19.48 5.16
C GLY A 131 -19.46 -18.99 6.16
N ARG A 132 -19.06 -17.71 6.11
CA ARG A 132 -18.15 -17.08 7.08
C ARG A 132 -18.87 -16.44 8.27
N LEU A 133 -20.11 -15.99 8.09
CA LEU A 133 -20.86 -15.25 9.10
C LEU A 133 -22.10 -15.98 9.62
N ASP A 134 -22.70 -16.86 8.81
CA ASP A 134 -24.03 -17.41 9.02
C ASP A 134 -24.24 -18.71 8.21
N ASP A 135 -25.49 -19.16 8.08
CA ASP A 135 -25.88 -20.32 7.27
C ASP A 135 -25.61 -20.10 5.76
N PRO A 136 -24.87 -21.00 5.08
CA PRO A 136 -24.65 -20.94 3.63
C PRO A 136 -25.86 -21.38 2.78
N ASN A 137 -26.89 -22.03 3.34
CA ASN A 137 -28.03 -22.57 2.57
C ASN A 137 -28.71 -21.55 1.63
N PRO A 138 -28.90 -20.27 2.01
CA PRO A 138 -29.52 -19.30 1.09
C PRO A 138 -28.75 -19.12 -0.22
N ALA A 139 -27.43 -19.35 -0.26
CA ALA A 139 -26.69 -19.33 -1.52
C ALA A 139 -27.16 -20.44 -2.47
N ILE A 140 -27.55 -21.60 -1.95
CA ILE A 140 -28.06 -22.72 -2.76
C ILE A 140 -29.42 -22.35 -3.33
N ASP A 141 -30.30 -21.79 -2.50
CA ASP A 141 -31.64 -21.34 -2.93
C ASP A 141 -31.53 -20.25 -4.00
N LEU A 142 -30.59 -19.30 -3.86
CA LEU A 142 -30.30 -18.30 -4.89
C LEU A 142 -29.91 -18.94 -6.24
N LEU A 143 -29.03 -19.93 -6.21
CA LEU A 143 -28.43 -20.53 -7.43
C LEU A 143 -29.37 -21.53 -8.13
N THR A 144 -30.38 -22.03 -7.40
CA THR A 144 -31.29 -23.08 -7.87
C THR A 144 -32.75 -22.64 -7.97
N GLY A 145 -33.11 -21.50 -7.38
CA GLY A 145 -34.46 -20.94 -7.36
C GLY A 145 -34.94 -20.38 -8.70
N PHE A 146 -36.26 -20.24 -8.83
CA PHE A 146 -36.93 -19.77 -10.04
C PHE A 146 -37.89 -18.59 -9.80
N ASP A 147 -38.01 -18.13 -8.55
CA ASP A 147 -38.89 -17.03 -8.17
C ASP A 147 -38.08 -15.72 -8.10
N ASP A 148 -38.52 -14.72 -8.87
CA ASP A 148 -37.81 -13.45 -9.00
C ASP A 148 -37.79 -12.65 -7.68
N GLU A 149 -38.87 -12.69 -6.91
CA GLU A 149 -38.98 -11.94 -5.65
C GLU A 149 -38.10 -12.59 -4.58
N GLU A 150 -38.17 -13.92 -4.45
CA GLU A 150 -37.32 -14.69 -3.54
C GLU A 150 -35.83 -14.55 -3.89
N ALA A 151 -35.47 -14.65 -5.17
CA ALA A 151 -34.08 -14.49 -5.61
C ALA A 151 -33.54 -13.09 -5.29
N HIS A 152 -34.34 -12.04 -5.53
CA HIS A 152 -33.96 -10.67 -5.20
C HIS A 152 -33.74 -10.48 -3.68
N GLU A 153 -34.65 -11.00 -2.85
CA GLU A 153 -34.52 -10.93 -1.39
C GLU A 153 -33.27 -11.62 -0.87
N ILE A 154 -32.99 -12.84 -1.36
CA ILE A 154 -31.81 -13.60 -0.98
C ILE A 154 -30.54 -12.88 -1.44
N ALA A 155 -30.54 -12.33 -2.65
CA ALA A 155 -29.39 -11.62 -3.20
C ALA A 155 -29.10 -10.32 -2.40
N LEU A 156 -30.13 -9.59 -1.99
CA LEU A 156 -30.00 -8.42 -1.09
C LEU A 156 -29.43 -8.83 0.27
N MET A 157 -29.89 -9.94 0.83
CA MET A 157 -29.39 -10.48 2.09
C MET A 157 -27.90 -10.85 1.98
N ILE A 158 -27.50 -11.53 0.91
CA ILE A 158 -26.09 -11.86 0.61
C ILE A 158 -25.24 -10.58 0.49
N HIS A 159 -25.76 -9.55 -0.17
CA HIS A 159 -25.09 -8.26 -0.27
C HIS A 159 -24.85 -7.64 1.12
N GLN A 160 -25.88 -7.61 1.98
CA GLN A 160 -25.78 -7.08 3.34
C GLN A 160 -24.76 -7.86 4.18
N LYS A 161 -24.77 -9.21 4.10
CA LYS A 161 -23.80 -10.06 4.78
C LYS A 161 -22.37 -9.83 4.30
N ASN A 162 -22.17 -9.55 3.02
CA ASN A 162 -20.86 -9.20 2.50
C ASN A 162 -20.35 -7.84 3.03
N GLU A 163 -21.21 -6.85 3.18
CA GLU A 163 -20.85 -5.56 3.79
C GLU A 163 -20.56 -5.73 5.28
N GLU A 164 -21.40 -6.45 6.03
CA GLU A 164 -21.15 -6.82 7.42
C GLU A 164 -19.78 -7.50 7.58
N ARG A 165 -19.46 -8.46 6.71
CA ARG A 165 -18.15 -9.14 6.72
C ARG A 165 -17.01 -8.16 6.52
N LYS A 166 -17.13 -7.21 5.59
CA LYS A 166 -16.09 -6.20 5.34
C LYS A 166 -15.87 -5.31 6.56
N GLU A 167 -16.94 -4.90 7.23
CA GLU A 167 -16.87 -4.09 8.45
C GLU A 167 -16.16 -4.83 9.59
N ILE A 168 -16.52 -6.10 9.82
CA ILE A 168 -15.87 -6.97 10.82
C ILE A 168 -14.38 -7.15 10.49
N VAL A 169 -14.05 -7.49 9.23
CA VAL A 169 -12.66 -7.63 8.78
C VAL A 169 -11.87 -6.35 9.03
N GLN A 170 -12.43 -5.19 8.67
CA GLN A 170 -11.77 -3.90 8.85
C GLN A 170 -11.54 -3.58 10.34
N SER A 171 -12.52 -3.84 11.19
CA SER A 171 -12.41 -3.65 12.64
C SER A 171 -11.29 -4.51 13.24
N ILE A 172 -11.30 -5.82 12.97
CA ILE A 172 -10.28 -6.75 13.48
C ILE A 172 -8.89 -6.39 12.94
N TYR A 173 -8.81 -6.01 11.65
CA TYR A 173 -7.56 -5.60 11.03
C TYR A 173 -6.92 -4.37 11.72
N GLU A 174 -7.71 -3.32 11.99
CA GLU A 174 -7.19 -2.13 12.69
C GLU A 174 -6.72 -2.47 14.11
N GLU A 175 -7.46 -3.33 14.83
CA GLU A 175 -7.04 -3.78 16.16
C GLU A 175 -5.76 -4.60 16.10
N ALA A 176 -5.71 -5.61 15.23
CA ALA A 176 -4.55 -6.48 15.06
C ALA A 176 -3.31 -5.70 14.65
N LYS A 177 -3.46 -4.68 13.78
CA LYS A 177 -2.38 -3.78 13.38
C LYS A 177 -1.74 -3.05 14.57
N THR A 178 -2.51 -2.67 15.59
CA THR A 178 -1.95 -2.05 16.81
C THR A 178 -1.18 -3.02 17.71
N MET A 179 -1.35 -4.34 17.49
CA MET A 179 -0.69 -5.39 18.25
C MET A 179 0.58 -5.92 17.58
N VAL A 180 0.88 -5.47 16.36
CA VAL A 180 2.08 -5.88 15.62
C VAL A 180 3.33 -5.43 16.37
N ASP A 181 4.26 -6.37 16.55
CA ASP A 181 5.55 -6.14 17.20
C ASP A 181 6.66 -6.12 16.14
N SER A 182 7.30 -4.96 15.94
CA SER A 182 8.34 -4.77 14.93
C SER A 182 9.64 -5.51 15.24
N GLU A 183 9.86 -5.94 16.48
CA GLU A 183 11.03 -6.74 16.86
C GLU A 183 10.86 -8.22 16.47
N LYS A 184 9.61 -8.66 16.24
CA LYS A 184 9.30 -10.04 15.89
C LYS A 184 9.33 -10.28 14.38
N LYS A 185 9.74 -11.50 14.01
CA LYS A 185 9.71 -12.00 12.62
C LYS A 185 8.41 -12.71 12.25
N VAL A 186 7.58 -13.03 13.25
CA VAL A 186 6.29 -13.71 13.12
C VAL A 186 5.30 -13.05 14.05
N GLN A 187 4.10 -12.80 13.55
CA GLN A 187 3.05 -12.16 14.33
C GLN A 187 2.02 -13.20 14.75
N VAL A 188 1.97 -13.53 16.05
CA VAL A 188 0.92 -14.36 16.64
C VAL A 188 0.02 -13.45 17.47
N LEU A 189 -1.12 -13.07 16.91
CA LEU A 189 -2.04 -12.07 17.49
C LEU A 189 -3.33 -12.77 17.91
N ALA A 190 -3.72 -12.60 19.17
CA ALA A 190 -4.90 -13.24 19.74
C ALA A 190 -5.71 -12.26 20.59
N LYS A 191 -7.04 -12.22 20.40
CA LYS A 191 -7.94 -11.36 21.18
C LYS A 191 -9.34 -11.97 21.27
N GLU A 192 -10.03 -11.70 22.38
CA GLU A 192 -11.45 -12.05 22.53
C GLU A 192 -12.36 -11.19 21.63
N GLY A 193 -13.46 -11.78 21.17
CA GLY A 193 -14.50 -11.08 20.39
C GLY A 193 -14.21 -10.98 18.89
N TRP A 194 -13.16 -11.62 18.39
CA TRP A 194 -12.86 -11.71 16.97
C TRP A 194 -13.67 -12.83 16.32
N ASN A 195 -14.35 -12.54 15.19
CA ASN A 195 -15.13 -13.57 14.50
C ASN A 195 -14.20 -14.60 13.81
N PRO A 196 -14.26 -15.90 14.18
CA PRO A 196 -13.37 -16.91 13.61
C PRO A 196 -13.47 -17.09 12.09
N GLY A 197 -14.63 -16.83 11.49
CA GLY A 197 -14.88 -17.03 10.05
C GLY A 197 -14.14 -16.05 9.13
N VAL A 198 -13.60 -14.96 9.68
CA VAL A 198 -12.90 -13.91 8.91
C VAL A 198 -11.42 -13.77 9.24
N LEU A 199 -10.89 -14.50 10.23
CA LEU A 199 -9.51 -14.34 10.69
C LEU A 199 -8.47 -14.64 9.60
N GLY A 200 -8.74 -15.61 8.72
CA GLY A 200 -7.86 -15.90 7.58
C GLY A 200 -7.75 -14.74 6.58
N ILE A 201 -8.79 -13.91 6.43
CA ILE A 201 -8.75 -12.72 5.56
C ILE A 201 -7.87 -11.64 6.21
N VAL A 202 -8.04 -11.42 7.52
CA VAL A 202 -7.23 -10.45 8.27
C VAL A 202 -5.75 -10.85 8.28
N ALA A 203 -5.45 -12.12 8.50
CA ALA A 203 -4.09 -12.66 8.47
C ALA A 203 -3.42 -12.41 7.11
N GLY A 204 -4.14 -12.67 6.01
CA GLY A 204 -3.63 -12.44 4.65
C GLY A 204 -3.36 -10.96 4.37
N ARG A 205 -4.30 -10.08 4.75
CA ARG A 205 -4.15 -8.63 4.56
C ARG A 205 -2.98 -8.05 5.37
N LEU A 206 -2.77 -8.51 6.60
CA LEU A 206 -1.60 -8.09 7.38
C LEU A 206 -0.31 -8.62 6.77
N LEU A 207 -0.28 -9.89 6.36
CA LEU A 207 0.88 -10.47 5.67
C LEU A 207 1.27 -9.66 4.44
N GLU A 208 0.31 -9.25 3.60
CA GLU A 208 0.58 -8.41 2.42
C GLU A 208 1.19 -7.06 2.78
N GLU A 209 0.82 -6.48 3.93
CA GLU A 209 1.33 -5.18 4.38
C GLU A 209 2.73 -5.28 4.99
N ILE A 210 2.98 -6.28 5.84
CA ILE A 210 4.22 -6.37 6.63
C ILE A 210 5.24 -7.37 6.06
N GLY A 211 4.83 -8.24 5.12
CA GLY A 211 5.70 -9.24 4.50
C GLY A 211 6.16 -10.36 5.44
N GLN A 212 5.39 -10.68 6.49
CA GLN A 212 5.73 -11.67 7.50
C GLN A 212 4.65 -12.74 7.65
N THR A 213 5.00 -13.87 8.26
CA THR A 213 4.00 -14.87 8.69
C THR A 213 3.11 -14.29 9.78
N VAL A 214 1.79 -14.39 9.58
CA VAL A 214 0.77 -13.84 10.48
C VAL A 214 -0.22 -14.91 10.90
N ILE A 215 -0.47 -15.01 12.20
CA ILE A 215 -1.47 -15.87 12.82
C ILE A 215 -2.45 -14.98 13.59
N ILE A 216 -3.73 -15.07 13.24
CA ILE A 216 -4.82 -14.32 13.90
C ILE A 216 -5.75 -15.31 14.58
N LEU A 217 -6.00 -15.11 15.88
CA LEU A 217 -6.71 -16.05 16.75
C LEU A 217 -7.80 -15.34 17.56
N ASN A 218 -9.00 -15.90 17.60
CA ASN A 218 -10.01 -15.53 18.59
C ASN A 218 -9.79 -16.31 19.88
N ILE A 219 -9.97 -15.66 21.03
CA ILE A 219 -9.96 -16.32 22.33
C ILE A 219 -11.41 -16.52 22.81
N GLU A 220 -11.75 -17.76 23.18
CA GLU A 220 -13.04 -18.12 23.75
C GLU A 220 -12.86 -19.32 24.70
N ASP A 221 -13.41 -19.23 25.92
CA ASP A 221 -13.36 -20.29 26.95
C ASP A 221 -11.95 -20.87 27.23
N GLY A 222 -10.93 -20.00 27.25
CA GLY A 222 -9.53 -20.39 27.49
C GLY A 222 -8.81 -21.00 26.27
N ARG A 223 -9.50 -21.09 25.13
CA ARG A 223 -8.95 -21.61 23.88
C ARG A 223 -8.78 -20.52 22.84
N ALA A 224 -7.67 -20.57 22.13
CA ALA A 224 -7.41 -19.76 20.96
C ALA A 224 -7.75 -20.56 19.70
N LYS A 225 -8.60 -20.02 18.82
CA LYS A 225 -8.95 -20.62 17.52
C LYS A 225 -8.76 -19.61 16.41
N GLY A 226 -8.14 -20.03 15.32
CA GLY A 226 -7.97 -19.10 14.21
C GLY A 226 -7.19 -19.65 13.03
N SER A 227 -6.57 -18.73 12.30
CA SER A 227 -5.99 -19.00 11.00
C SER A 227 -4.63 -18.33 10.86
N ALA A 228 -3.74 -19.01 10.17
CA ALA A 228 -2.43 -18.53 9.81
C ALA A 228 -2.30 -18.33 8.30
N ARG A 229 -1.46 -17.38 7.92
CA ARG A 229 -1.01 -17.10 6.55
C ARG A 229 0.50 -16.87 6.56
N SER A 230 1.19 -17.42 5.57
CA SER A 230 2.64 -17.39 5.51
C SER A 230 3.14 -17.03 4.12
N VAL A 231 4.34 -16.44 4.08
CA VAL A 231 5.03 -16.08 2.84
C VAL A 231 5.57 -17.34 2.18
N GLU A 232 5.77 -17.34 0.87
CA GLU A 232 6.24 -18.52 0.11
C GLU A 232 7.53 -19.13 0.68
N ALA A 233 8.38 -18.28 1.27
CA ALA A 233 9.65 -18.68 1.85
C ALA A 233 9.53 -19.41 3.20
N VAL A 234 8.31 -19.49 3.78
CA VAL A 234 8.02 -20.15 5.06
C VAL A 234 6.87 -21.13 4.87
N ASP A 235 7.17 -22.43 4.89
CA ASP A 235 6.14 -23.47 4.90
C ASP A 235 5.62 -23.65 6.33
N ILE A 236 4.41 -23.13 6.60
CA ILE A 236 3.83 -23.16 7.93
C ILE A 236 3.41 -24.56 8.36
N PHE A 237 3.09 -25.44 7.41
CA PHE A 237 2.71 -26.80 7.71
C PHE A 237 3.95 -27.60 8.13
N GLU A 238 5.04 -27.50 7.35
CA GLU A 238 6.34 -28.08 7.71
C GLU A 238 6.84 -27.58 9.08
N ALA A 239 6.63 -26.29 9.38
CA ALA A 239 7.05 -25.70 10.64
C ALA A 239 6.24 -26.18 11.86
N LEU A 240 4.95 -26.47 11.71
CA LEU A 240 4.04 -26.75 12.84
C LEU A 240 3.63 -28.22 12.97
N ASP A 241 3.67 -29.01 11.90
CA ASP A 241 3.30 -30.43 11.91
C ASP A 241 4.13 -31.29 12.90
N PRO A 242 5.44 -31.04 13.10
CA PRO A 242 6.21 -31.74 14.14
C PRO A 242 5.78 -31.42 15.58
N HIS A 243 5.00 -30.35 15.78
CA HIS A 243 4.58 -29.80 17.08
C HIS A 243 3.09 -30.00 17.35
N ARG A 244 2.50 -31.10 16.85
CA ARG A 244 1.07 -31.41 16.99
C ARG A 244 0.58 -31.42 18.44
N GLU A 245 1.45 -31.64 19.42
CA GLU A 245 1.15 -31.59 20.84
C GLU A 245 0.72 -30.21 21.35
N LEU A 246 1.04 -29.13 20.61
CA LEU A 246 0.59 -27.77 20.94
C LEU A 246 -0.89 -27.56 20.64
N PHE A 247 -1.49 -28.39 19.77
CA PHE A 247 -2.79 -28.14 19.19
C PHE A 247 -3.85 -29.13 19.68
N ILE A 248 -5.05 -28.60 19.90
CA ILE A 248 -6.28 -29.38 20.03
C ILE A 248 -6.76 -29.82 18.64
N ALA A 249 -6.62 -28.93 17.65
CA ALA A 249 -6.90 -29.20 16.24
C ALA A 249 -5.93 -28.40 15.36
N PHE A 250 -5.38 -29.05 14.33
CA PHE A 250 -4.44 -28.43 13.38
C PHE A 250 -4.53 -29.11 12.02
N GLY A 251 -4.58 -28.30 10.96
CA GLY A 251 -4.54 -28.73 9.57
C GLY A 251 -4.31 -27.55 8.62
N GLY A 252 -3.88 -27.84 7.39
CA GLY A 252 -3.57 -26.81 6.40
C GLY A 252 -2.55 -27.28 5.37
N HIS A 253 -1.92 -26.31 4.72
CA HIS A 253 -0.89 -26.46 3.68
C HIS A 253 0.19 -25.39 3.87
N ALA A 254 1.20 -25.37 3.00
CA ALA A 254 2.39 -24.53 3.13
C ALA A 254 2.10 -23.04 3.41
N GLY A 255 1.14 -22.44 2.73
CA GLY A 255 0.81 -21.01 2.87
C GLY A 255 -0.31 -20.67 3.87
N ALA A 256 -1.02 -21.67 4.40
CA ALA A 256 -2.21 -21.44 5.23
C ALA A 256 -2.53 -22.60 6.16
N ALA A 257 -2.85 -22.32 7.43
CA ALA A 257 -3.28 -23.32 8.38
C ALA A 257 -4.43 -22.85 9.27
N GLY A 258 -5.30 -23.76 9.65
CA GLY A 258 -6.31 -23.59 10.69
C GLY A 258 -5.87 -24.29 11.97
N MET A 259 -6.05 -23.64 13.11
CA MET A 259 -5.58 -24.18 14.39
C MET A 259 -6.50 -23.85 15.57
N THR A 260 -6.46 -24.71 16.58
CA THR A 260 -7.04 -24.49 17.91
C THR A 260 -6.05 -24.97 18.96
N LEU A 261 -5.76 -24.14 19.96
CA LEU A 261 -4.81 -24.42 21.04
C LEU A 261 -5.27 -23.74 22.34
N GLU A 262 -4.72 -24.17 23.47
CA GLU A 262 -4.95 -23.49 24.76
C GLU A 262 -4.19 -22.13 24.78
N VAL A 263 -4.75 -21.11 25.43
CA VAL A 263 -4.18 -19.74 25.42
C VAL A 263 -2.76 -19.71 26.00
N GLU A 264 -2.43 -20.59 26.94
CA GLU A 264 -1.11 -20.70 27.54
C GLU A 264 -0.04 -21.17 26.54
N LYS A 265 -0.44 -21.73 25.39
CA LYS A 265 0.45 -22.22 24.32
C LYS A 265 0.80 -21.18 23.26
N LEU A 266 0.26 -19.97 23.34
CA LEU A 266 0.51 -18.92 22.35
C LEU A 266 1.98 -18.48 22.29
N SER A 267 2.67 -18.40 23.44
CA SER A 267 4.10 -18.08 23.47
C SER A 267 4.95 -19.19 22.86
N ASP A 268 4.59 -20.45 23.15
CA ASP A 268 5.28 -21.63 22.61
C ASP A 268 5.17 -21.65 21.07
N LEU A 269 3.97 -21.38 20.54
CA LEU A 269 3.72 -21.26 19.09
C LEU A 269 4.56 -20.16 18.43
N SER A 270 4.62 -18.97 19.06
CA SER A 270 5.47 -17.86 18.57
C SER A 270 6.94 -18.27 18.51
N GLN A 271 7.43 -18.97 19.54
CA GLN A 271 8.82 -19.39 19.62
C GLN A 271 9.17 -20.44 18.57
N VAL A 272 8.31 -21.45 18.37
CA VAL A 272 8.50 -22.48 17.34
C VAL A 272 8.69 -21.88 15.96
N LEU A 273 7.86 -20.90 15.58
CA LEU A 273 7.94 -20.25 14.27
C LEU A 273 9.16 -19.33 14.14
N GLU A 274 9.53 -18.60 15.19
CA GLU A 274 10.75 -17.79 15.20
C GLU A 274 12.02 -18.66 15.08
N ASP A 275 12.04 -19.81 15.74
CA ASP A 275 13.13 -20.77 15.67
C ASP A 275 13.23 -21.37 14.27
N TYR A 276 12.11 -21.79 13.66
CA TYR A 276 12.07 -22.30 12.29
C TYR A 276 12.61 -21.27 11.28
N ILE A 277 12.19 -20.01 11.37
CA ILE A 277 12.69 -18.94 10.48
C ILE A 277 14.18 -18.70 10.70
N ARG A 278 14.66 -18.73 11.95
CA ARG A 278 16.08 -18.57 12.27
C ARG A 278 16.93 -19.71 11.70
N GLU A 279 16.45 -20.95 11.78
CA GLU A 279 17.18 -22.14 11.33
C GLU A 279 17.23 -22.29 9.82
N LYS A 280 16.13 -22.03 9.10
CA LYS A 280 16.11 -22.10 7.63
C LYS A 280 16.95 -21.01 6.97
N GLY A 281 17.39 -19.99 7.73
CA GLY A 281 18.16 -18.86 7.19
C GLY A 281 17.37 -18.07 6.14
N THR A 282 16.05 -18.24 6.13
CA THR A 282 15.17 -17.55 5.21
C THR A 282 15.26 -16.07 5.52
N ASP A 283 15.77 -15.30 4.57
CA ASP A 283 15.61 -13.86 4.58
C ASP A 283 14.12 -13.56 4.38
N ALA A 284 13.35 -13.64 5.47
CA ALA A 284 11.94 -13.26 5.50
C ALA A 284 11.74 -11.75 5.23
N SER A 285 12.82 -10.97 5.06
CA SER A 285 12.76 -9.60 4.55
C SER A 285 12.82 -9.51 3.01
N GLY A 286 13.10 -10.63 2.33
CA GLY A 286 13.08 -10.71 0.88
C GLY A 286 11.68 -10.43 0.35
N LYS A 287 11.52 -9.30 -0.35
CA LYS A 287 10.30 -9.00 -1.10
C LYS A 287 10.03 -10.11 -2.12
N ASN A 288 8.75 -10.38 -2.38
CA ASN A 288 8.34 -11.32 -3.42
C ASN A 288 9.00 -10.95 -4.75
N LYS A 289 9.47 -11.96 -5.48
CA LYS A 289 10.04 -11.77 -6.81
C LYS A 289 8.91 -11.41 -7.78
N LEU A 290 9.00 -10.24 -8.39
CA LEU A 290 8.12 -9.85 -9.49
C LEU A 290 8.74 -10.29 -10.82
N ASN A 291 8.08 -11.20 -11.54
CA ASN A 291 8.47 -11.55 -12.91
C ASN A 291 7.80 -10.57 -13.87
N LEU A 292 8.59 -10.05 -14.82
CA LEU A 292 8.12 -9.16 -15.89
C LEU A 292 8.19 -9.95 -17.20
N ASP A 293 7.11 -10.00 -17.95
CA ASP A 293 6.98 -10.81 -19.15
C ASP A 293 7.73 -10.18 -20.34
N GLU A 294 7.61 -8.86 -20.52
CA GLU A 294 8.25 -8.14 -21.62
C GLU A 294 8.39 -6.63 -21.32
N GLU A 295 9.35 -5.98 -21.97
CA GLU A 295 9.43 -4.51 -22.02
C GLU A 295 8.54 -3.96 -23.13
N LEU A 296 7.65 -3.02 -22.80
CA LEU A 296 6.78 -2.36 -23.78
C LEU A 296 7.16 -0.90 -23.96
N ASP A 297 7.24 -0.48 -25.23
CA ASP A 297 7.34 0.93 -25.58
C ASP A 297 5.95 1.57 -25.57
N LEU A 298 5.79 2.63 -24.78
CA LEU A 298 4.54 3.38 -24.66
C LEU A 298 3.99 3.85 -26.02
N GLU A 299 4.85 4.16 -26.99
CA GLU A 299 4.42 4.61 -28.33
C GLU A 299 3.80 3.50 -29.19
N THR A 300 4.02 2.23 -28.82
CA THR A 300 3.48 1.07 -29.56
C THR A 300 2.14 0.59 -29.01
N LEU A 301 1.74 1.05 -27.82
CA LEU A 301 0.54 0.59 -27.15
C LEU A 301 -0.73 1.06 -27.85
N SER A 302 -1.65 0.14 -28.03
CA SER A 302 -2.96 0.40 -28.64
C SER A 302 -4.03 -0.49 -28.03
N LEU A 303 -5.30 -0.15 -28.22
CA LEU A 303 -6.42 -1.03 -27.84
C LEU A 303 -6.32 -2.42 -28.49
N GLU A 304 -5.73 -2.54 -29.69
CA GLU A 304 -5.50 -3.83 -30.34
C GLU A 304 -4.46 -4.69 -29.61
N THR A 305 -3.48 -4.04 -28.97
CA THR A 305 -2.49 -4.71 -28.11
C THR A 305 -3.20 -5.42 -26.96
N VAL A 306 -4.10 -4.72 -26.25
CA VAL A 306 -4.86 -5.29 -25.14
C VAL A 306 -5.73 -6.44 -25.60
N LYS A 307 -6.51 -6.25 -26.68
CA LYS A 307 -7.36 -7.28 -27.27
C LYS A 307 -6.59 -8.54 -27.68
N SER A 308 -5.34 -8.39 -28.11
CA SER A 308 -4.49 -9.53 -28.48
C SER A 308 -4.11 -10.36 -27.26
N PHE A 309 -3.81 -9.72 -26.13
CA PHE A 309 -3.51 -10.39 -24.85
C PHE A 309 -4.76 -10.95 -24.17
N GLU A 310 -5.93 -10.31 -24.32
CA GLU A 310 -7.20 -10.82 -23.81
C GLU A 310 -7.55 -12.21 -24.37
N ARG A 311 -6.98 -12.62 -25.50
CA ARG A 311 -7.11 -14.00 -26.03
C ARG A 311 -6.47 -15.07 -25.12
N LEU A 312 -5.59 -14.66 -24.21
CA LEU A 312 -4.99 -15.54 -23.19
C LEU A 312 -5.88 -15.68 -21.94
N ALA A 313 -6.91 -14.85 -21.79
CA ALA A 313 -7.91 -15.02 -20.74
C ALA A 313 -8.64 -16.38 -20.90
N PRO A 314 -9.23 -16.94 -19.83
CA PRO A 314 -9.36 -16.37 -18.48
C PRO A 314 -8.03 -16.38 -17.71
N PHE A 315 -7.75 -15.32 -16.96
CA PHE A 315 -6.56 -15.23 -16.12
C PHE A 315 -6.83 -15.73 -14.70
N GLY A 316 -5.80 -16.18 -13.97
CA GLY A 316 -5.95 -16.69 -12.60
C GLY A 316 -4.72 -17.49 -12.15
N MET A 317 -4.91 -18.44 -11.22
CA MET A 317 -3.82 -19.31 -10.77
C MET A 317 -3.23 -20.08 -11.96
N ASP A 318 -1.91 -20.14 -12.05
CA ASP A 318 -1.12 -20.73 -13.14
C ASP A 318 -1.34 -20.15 -14.55
N ASN A 319 -2.18 -19.12 -14.70
CA ASN A 319 -2.33 -18.34 -15.93
C ASN A 319 -2.51 -16.85 -15.59
N GLN A 320 -1.47 -16.25 -15.02
CA GLN A 320 -1.52 -14.87 -14.53
C GLN A 320 -1.65 -13.86 -15.69
N LYS A 321 -2.20 -12.67 -15.39
CA LYS A 321 -2.17 -11.55 -16.33
C LYS A 321 -0.73 -11.15 -16.62
N PRO A 322 -0.35 -10.93 -17.89
CA PRO A 322 1.00 -10.49 -18.23
C PRO A 322 1.33 -9.15 -17.56
N VAL A 323 2.53 -9.07 -16.97
CA VAL A 323 3.08 -7.88 -16.34
C VAL A 323 4.20 -7.33 -17.21
N PHE A 324 4.03 -6.10 -17.65
CA PHE A 324 4.94 -5.44 -18.58
C PHE A 324 5.80 -4.38 -17.89
N TYR A 325 7.03 -4.28 -18.35
CA TYR A 325 7.97 -3.25 -17.92
C TYR A 325 7.88 -2.03 -18.83
N ILE A 326 7.68 -0.85 -18.25
CA ILE A 326 7.65 0.42 -18.99
C ILE A 326 8.64 1.40 -18.34
N ARG A 327 9.44 2.04 -19.19
CA ARG A 327 10.40 3.10 -18.83
C ARG A 327 10.44 4.18 -19.92
N ASP A 328 11.30 5.18 -19.73
CA ASP A 328 11.54 6.26 -20.70
C ASP A 328 10.27 7.08 -21.05
N PHE A 329 9.46 7.42 -20.05
CA PHE A 329 8.28 8.26 -20.16
C PHE A 329 8.33 9.46 -19.20
N ASN A 330 7.48 10.46 -19.44
CA ASN A 330 7.26 11.59 -18.54
C ASN A 330 5.99 11.39 -17.72
N VAL A 331 6.04 11.78 -16.45
CA VAL A 331 4.83 11.90 -15.60
C VAL A 331 4.26 13.30 -15.79
N GLU A 332 3.12 13.41 -16.47
CA GLU A 332 2.42 14.69 -16.71
C GLU A 332 1.64 15.15 -15.47
N SER A 333 1.09 14.19 -14.72
CA SER A 333 0.39 14.47 -13.47
C SER A 333 0.30 13.21 -12.61
N ALA A 334 0.32 13.39 -11.30
CA ALA A 334 0.01 12.36 -10.31
C ALA A 334 -0.99 12.93 -9.29
N ARG A 335 -2.07 12.20 -9.02
CA ARG A 335 -3.11 12.62 -8.08
C ARG A 335 -3.75 11.43 -7.38
N SER A 336 -4.30 11.67 -6.19
CA SER A 336 -5.17 10.70 -5.54
C SER A 336 -6.59 10.74 -6.12
N MET A 337 -7.30 9.60 -6.05
CA MET A 337 -8.71 9.47 -6.46
C MET A 337 -9.45 8.43 -5.62
N GLY A 338 -10.78 8.34 -5.82
CA GLY A 338 -11.67 7.43 -5.11
C GLY A 338 -12.08 7.95 -3.73
N ALA A 339 -12.93 7.19 -3.06
CA ALA A 339 -13.35 7.49 -1.68
C ALA A 339 -12.11 7.57 -0.77
N GLY A 340 -12.00 8.65 0.01
CA GLY A 340 -10.89 8.85 0.92
C GLY A 340 -9.52 9.11 0.28
N ASN A 341 -9.45 9.43 -1.03
CA ASN A 341 -8.16 9.61 -1.75
C ASN A 341 -7.27 8.35 -1.75
N THR A 342 -7.90 7.18 -1.75
CA THR A 342 -7.22 5.89 -1.50
C THR A 342 -6.38 5.40 -2.68
N HIS A 343 -6.71 5.76 -3.91
CA HIS A 343 -6.02 5.23 -5.11
C HIS A 343 -5.18 6.31 -5.79
N LEU A 344 -4.11 5.89 -6.48
CA LEU A 344 -3.24 6.76 -7.27
C LEU A 344 -3.67 6.73 -8.74
N LYS A 345 -3.71 7.90 -9.36
CA LYS A 345 -3.87 8.07 -10.80
C LYS A 345 -2.75 8.92 -11.37
N LEU A 346 -2.03 8.36 -12.33
CA LEU A 346 -1.00 9.03 -13.11
C LEU A 346 -1.52 9.30 -14.52
N LYS A 347 -0.97 10.36 -15.13
CA LYS A 347 -0.97 10.52 -16.57
C LYS A 347 0.48 10.49 -17.03
N ILE A 348 0.83 9.55 -17.89
CA ILE A 348 2.19 9.41 -18.43
C ILE A 348 2.20 9.68 -19.94
N SER A 349 3.35 10.09 -20.47
CA SER A 349 3.52 10.40 -21.89
C SER A 349 4.90 10.02 -22.42
N LYS A 350 4.97 9.68 -23.71
CA LYS A 350 6.21 9.51 -24.48
C LYS A 350 5.89 9.85 -25.92
N GLY A 351 6.60 10.83 -26.49
CA GLY A 351 6.27 11.35 -27.83
C GLY A 351 4.83 11.88 -27.86
N GLU A 352 4.02 11.38 -28.80
CA GLU A 352 2.59 11.71 -28.91
C GLU A 352 1.69 10.78 -28.09
N ALA A 353 2.23 9.68 -27.56
CA ALA A 353 1.47 8.70 -26.79
C ALA A 353 1.23 9.19 -25.36
N SER A 354 0.01 9.02 -24.86
CA SER A 354 -0.34 9.36 -23.47
C SER A 354 -1.40 8.42 -22.93
N PHE A 355 -1.17 7.92 -21.72
CA PHE A 355 -2.02 6.94 -21.07
C PHE A 355 -2.25 7.28 -19.60
N GLU A 356 -3.37 6.80 -19.08
CA GLU A 356 -3.65 6.83 -17.65
C GLU A 356 -3.10 5.57 -17.00
N VAL A 357 -2.45 5.75 -15.84
CA VAL A 357 -2.03 4.65 -14.97
C VAL A 357 -2.84 4.73 -13.68
N VAL A 358 -3.40 3.60 -13.24
CA VAL A 358 -4.15 3.49 -11.98
C VAL A 358 -3.45 2.51 -11.05
N ALA A 359 -3.31 2.88 -9.77
CA ALA A 359 -2.82 1.99 -8.74
C ALA A 359 -3.74 2.03 -7.52
N PHE A 360 -4.37 0.90 -7.19
CA PHE A 360 -5.30 0.83 -6.06
C PHE A 360 -4.53 0.88 -4.72
N GLY A 361 -5.04 1.63 -3.72
CA GLY A 361 -4.44 1.68 -2.38
C GLY A 361 -3.20 2.56 -2.26
N GLN A 362 -2.68 3.09 -3.38
CA GLN A 362 -1.43 3.83 -3.43
C GLN A 362 -1.60 5.36 -3.45
N GLY A 363 -2.80 5.88 -3.13
CA GLY A 363 -3.09 7.32 -3.23
C GLY A 363 -2.19 8.22 -2.37
N ARG A 364 -1.64 7.68 -1.28
CA ARG A 364 -0.67 8.39 -0.42
C ARG A 364 0.60 8.83 -1.14
N TRP A 365 0.98 8.16 -2.23
CA TRP A 365 2.21 8.40 -2.98
C TRP A 365 2.07 9.45 -4.09
N ALA A 366 0.91 10.09 -4.23
CA ALA A 366 0.65 11.02 -5.33
C ALA A 366 1.67 12.18 -5.41
N THR A 367 2.16 12.66 -4.26
CA THR A 367 3.13 13.76 -4.23
C THR A 367 4.50 13.30 -4.70
N GLU A 368 4.93 12.13 -4.23
CA GLU A 368 6.22 11.52 -4.56
C GLU A 368 6.30 11.18 -6.06
N PHE A 369 5.25 10.58 -6.61
CA PHE A 369 5.18 10.27 -8.04
C PHE A 369 5.12 11.52 -8.93
N ALA A 370 4.55 12.64 -8.44
CA ALA A 370 4.55 13.90 -9.19
C ALA A 370 5.95 14.53 -9.33
N GLN A 371 6.87 14.20 -8.42
CA GLN A 371 8.18 14.86 -8.30
C GLN A 371 9.33 13.98 -8.79
N THR A 372 9.08 12.68 -8.90
CA THR A 372 10.06 11.67 -9.29
C THR A 372 10.46 11.81 -10.75
N LYS A 373 11.75 11.61 -11.02
CA LYS A 373 12.32 11.45 -12.36
C LYS A 373 12.79 10.00 -12.54
N ASN A 374 12.93 9.54 -13.78
CA ASN A 374 13.35 8.18 -14.12
C ASN A 374 12.47 7.12 -13.42
N LEU A 375 11.17 7.37 -13.42
CA LEU A 375 10.19 6.41 -12.93
C LEU A 375 10.12 5.25 -13.91
N GLU A 376 10.12 4.05 -13.37
CA GLU A 376 9.91 2.81 -14.11
C GLU A 376 8.74 2.07 -13.49
N LEU A 377 7.91 1.46 -14.33
CA LEU A 377 6.66 0.84 -13.91
C LEU A 377 6.61 -0.61 -14.36
N ALA A 378 6.12 -1.46 -13.46
CA ALA A 378 5.53 -2.74 -13.81
C ALA A 378 4.02 -2.55 -13.91
N VAL A 379 3.41 -2.89 -15.04
CA VAL A 379 1.99 -2.65 -15.30
C VAL A 379 1.30 -3.85 -15.94
N THR A 380 0.01 -4.03 -15.67
CA THR A 380 -0.86 -4.83 -16.54
C THR A 380 -1.68 -3.90 -17.44
N LEU A 381 -2.13 -4.42 -18.58
CA LEU A 381 -2.96 -3.67 -19.52
C LEU A 381 -4.45 -3.91 -19.21
N SER A 382 -5.26 -2.86 -19.29
CA SER A 382 -6.70 -2.92 -19.07
C SER A 382 -7.45 -2.06 -20.07
N VAL A 383 -8.74 -2.37 -20.28
CA VAL A 383 -9.65 -1.57 -21.07
C VAL A 383 -10.56 -0.79 -20.13
N ASN A 384 -10.50 0.53 -20.21
CA ASN A 384 -11.43 1.41 -19.50
C ASN A 384 -12.58 1.79 -20.44
N GLN A 385 -13.81 1.46 -20.05
CA GLN A 385 -15.03 1.88 -20.73
C GLN A 385 -15.76 2.91 -19.89
N TRP A 386 -15.77 4.16 -20.34
CA TRP A 386 -16.41 5.26 -19.62
C TRP A 386 -17.20 6.15 -20.56
N ASN A 387 -18.49 6.36 -20.26
CA ASN A 387 -19.38 7.26 -21.00
C ASN A 387 -19.37 7.00 -22.54
N GLY A 388 -19.35 5.72 -22.92
CA GLY A 388 -19.31 5.29 -24.33
C GLY A 388 -17.94 5.44 -25.02
N GLN A 389 -16.90 5.84 -24.29
CA GLN A 389 -15.52 5.84 -24.77
C GLN A 389 -14.75 4.65 -24.22
N THR A 390 -14.04 3.95 -25.12
CA THR A 390 -13.15 2.85 -24.77
C THR A 390 -11.71 3.33 -24.92
N ALA A 391 -10.91 3.19 -23.87
CA ALA A 391 -9.51 3.60 -23.86
C ALA A 391 -8.63 2.54 -23.20
N LEU A 392 -7.37 2.45 -23.64
CA LEU A 392 -6.37 1.66 -22.97
C LEU A 392 -6.00 2.36 -21.66
N GLN A 393 -6.00 1.59 -20.58
CA GLN A 393 -5.55 2.01 -19.25
C GLN A 393 -4.46 1.06 -18.77
N LEU A 394 -3.48 1.60 -18.07
CA LEU A 394 -2.43 0.82 -17.42
C LEU A 394 -2.77 0.66 -15.94
N MET A 395 -2.63 -0.55 -15.41
CA MET A 395 -2.79 -0.83 -13.99
C MET A 395 -1.41 -1.07 -13.38
N MET A 396 -0.99 -0.23 -12.45
CA MET A 396 0.33 -0.35 -11.83
C MET A 396 0.35 -1.54 -10.87
N VAL A 397 1.32 -2.43 -11.09
CA VAL A 397 1.64 -3.54 -10.20
C VAL A 397 2.72 -3.11 -9.22
N ASP A 398 3.80 -2.50 -9.73
CA ASP A 398 4.90 -2.00 -8.92
C ASP A 398 5.58 -0.82 -9.63
N ALA A 399 6.39 -0.07 -8.89
CA ALA A 399 7.14 1.05 -9.39
C ALA A 399 8.53 1.11 -8.76
N ARG A 400 9.51 1.51 -9.55
CA ARG A 400 10.86 1.79 -9.05
C ARG A 400 11.40 3.07 -9.65
N VAL A 401 12.37 3.63 -8.94
CA VAL A 401 13.10 4.83 -9.34
C VAL A 401 14.57 4.48 -9.32
N GLU A 402 15.27 4.80 -10.39
CA GLU A 402 16.72 4.75 -10.42
C GLU A 402 17.31 6.08 -9.91
N GLY A 403 18.00 6.05 -8.77
CA GLY A 403 18.65 7.22 -8.17
C GLY A 403 18.12 7.54 -6.77
N VAL A 404 18.25 8.81 -6.38
CA VAL A 404 17.85 9.29 -5.05
C VAL A 404 16.33 9.45 -4.95
N GLN A 405 15.74 8.94 -3.87
CA GLN A 405 14.36 9.16 -3.51
C GLN A 405 14.23 10.41 -2.65
N LEU A 406 13.33 11.33 -3.02
CA LEU A 406 13.16 12.61 -2.34
C LEU A 406 11.75 12.73 -1.76
N PHE A 407 11.66 12.85 -0.44
CA PHE A 407 10.39 12.87 0.29
C PHE A 407 10.11 14.25 0.89
N ASN A 408 8.89 14.75 0.68
CA ASN A 408 8.44 16.02 1.25
C ASN A 408 7.64 15.79 2.54
N ILE A 409 8.31 15.89 3.69
CA ILE A 409 7.69 15.72 5.01
C ILE A 409 7.58 17.04 5.80
N ARG A 410 7.52 18.19 5.10
CA ARG A 410 7.40 19.52 5.72
C ARG A 410 6.06 19.75 6.45
N GLY A 411 5.06 18.90 6.22
CA GLY A 411 3.76 18.98 6.91
C GLY A 411 3.93 18.90 8.43
N LYS A 412 3.18 19.71 9.19
CA LYS A 412 3.33 19.78 10.67
C LYS A 412 3.22 18.42 11.35
N ASN A 413 2.29 17.58 10.90
CA ASN A 413 2.00 16.27 11.48
C ASN A 413 2.71 15.11 10.77
N ALA A 414 3.62 15.38 9.83
CA ALA A 414 4.37 14.32 9.16
C ALA A 414 5.34 13.68 10.16
N ALA A 415 5.23 12.37 10.34
CA ALA A 415 6.13 11.58 11.17
C ALA A 415 7.52 11.50 10.52
N LEU A 416 8.56 11.39 11.36
CA LEU A 416 9.90 11.09 10.90
C LEU A 416 10.00 9.58 10.62
N PRO A 417 10.71 9.16 9.56
CA PRO A 417 10.97 7.74 9.33
C PRO A 417 11.80 7.16 10.49
N GLU A 418 11.43 5.97 10.93
CA GLU A 418 12.11 5.26 12.02
C GLU A 418 13.48 4.74 11.56
N GLY A 419 14.49 4.78 12.44
CA GLY A 419 15.83 4.28 12.14
C GLY A 419 16.67 5.13 11.17
N VAL A 420 16.14 6.25 10.66
CA VAL A 420 16.86 7.14 9.73
C VAL A 420 17.55 8.27 10.51
N PRO A 421 18.86 8.52 10.29
CA PRO A 421 19.58 9.63 10.91
C PRO A 421 18.94 11.00 10.65
N VAL A 422 18.91 11.83 11.69
CA VAL A 422 18.24 13.14 11.66
C VAL A 422 19.25 14.27 11.78
N LEU A 423 19.39 15.08 10.73
CA LEU A 423 20.17 16.31 10.74
C LEU A 423 19.38 17.40 11.46
N ASP A 424 19.68 17.56 12.74
CA ASP A 424 19.19 18.67 13.56
C ASP A 424 20.34 19.62 13.94
N PHE A 425 20.50 20.70 13.16
CA PHE A 425 21.53 21.71 13.37
C PHE A 425 21.30 22.59 14.61
N ALA A 426 20.19 22.38 15.35
CA ALA A 426 20.01 22.95 16.68
C ALA A 426 20.62 22.09 17.80
N GLY A 427 21.01 20.85 17.49
CA GLY A 427 21.57 19.87 18.43
C GLY A 427 22.87 19.24 17.93
N GLU A 428 23.18 18.06 18.47
CA GLU A 428 24.31 17.24 18.02
C GLU A 428 23.96 16.52 16.72
N LEU A 429 24.86 16.59 15.74
CA LEU A 429 24.66 15.92 14.45
C LEU A 429 24.99 14.43 14.57
N PRO A 430 24.18 13.55 13.95
CA PRO A 430 24.41 12.11 13.99
C PRO A 430 25.63 11.70 13.14
N GLU A 431 26.19 10.53 13.45
CA GLU A 431 27.09 9.85 12.52
C GLU A 431 26.30 9.30 11.33
N LEU A 432 26.75 9.60 10.10
CA LEU A 432 26.05 9.24 8.87
C LEU A 432 26.73 8.10 8.09
N ALA A 433 27.90 7.62 8.52
CA ALA A 433 28.79 6.76 7.73
C ALA A 433 28.20 5.40 7.32
N THR A 434 27.07 5.00 7.90
CA THR A 434 26.44 3.69 7.68
C THR A 434 25.00 3.77 7.18
N SER A 435 24.48 4.97 6.87
CA SER A 435 23.09 5.12 6.46
C SER A 435 22.97 5.61 5.03
N ASP A 436 22.17 4.90 4.24
CA ASP A 436 21.83 5.31 2.88
C ASP A 436 20.69 6.34 2.85
N ALA A 437 20.09 6.67 4.00
CA ALA A 437 18.97 7.59 4.11
C ALA A 437 19.24 8.71 5.12
N VAL A 438 18.62 9.89 4.92
CA VAL A 438 18.77 11.01 5.86
C VAL A 438 17.52 11.86 5.98
N VAL A 439 17.25 12.37 7.17
CA VAL A 439 16.22 13.39 7.42
C VAL A 439 16.89 14.76 7.60
N VAL A 440 16.53 15.72 6.76
CA VAL A 440 16.86 17.15 6.96
C VAL A 440 15.78 17.76 7.85
N LYS A 441 15.99 17.74 9.17
CA LYS A 441 15.02 18.26 10.14
C LYS A 441 15.05 19.77 10.23
N THR A 442 16.20 20.36 10.54
CA THR A 442 16.34 21.82 10.65
C THR A 442 17.27 22.38 9.58
N ILE A 443 17.05 23.63 9.17
CA ILE A 443 17.91 24.32 8.19
C ILE A 443 18.91 25.23 8.93
N PRO A 444 20.23 25.05 8.75
CA PRO A 444 21.23 25.92 9.37
C PRO A 444 21.20 27.35 8.79
N GLU A 445 21.61 28.36 9.57
CA GLU A 445 21.79 29.75 9.05
C GLU A 445 22.83 29.77 7.92
N ASP A 446 23.90 28.98 8.06
CA ASP A 446 24.89 28.73 7.03
C ASP A 446 24.56 27.45 6.24
N ILE A 447 24.00 27.64 5.04
CA ILE A 447 23.59 26.54 4.18
C ILE A 447 24.78 25.70 3.67
N SER A 448 26.01 26.22 3.74
CA SER A 448 27.20 25.51 3.26
C SER A 448 27.47 24.23 4.05
N LEU A 449 27.07 24.19 5.34
CA LEU A 449 27.13 23.00 6.16
C LEU A 449 26.27 21.88 5.58
N LEU A 450 25.03 22.19 5.23
CA LEU A 450 24.11 21.22 4.62
C LEU A 450 24.59 20.81 3.23
N LYS A 451 25.10 21.76 2.41
CA LYS A 451 25.69 21.43 1.11
C LYS A 451 26.86 20.45 1.23
N THR A 452 27.73 20.64 2.21
CA THR A 452 28.90 19.77 2.42
C THR A 452 28.45 18.33 2.69
N VAL A 453 27.47 18.13 3.57
CA VAL A 453 26.90 16.80 3.85
C VAL A 453 26.44 16.10 2.58
N PHE A 454 25.66 16.79 1.74
CA PHE A 454 25.11 16.20 0.50
C PHE A 454 26.15 16.02 -0.62
N GLN A 455 27.24 16.81 -0.60
CA GLN A 455 28.30 16.70 -1.61
C GLN A 455 29.36 15.65 -1.25
N GLU A 456 29.50 15.31 0.02
CA GLU A 456 30.44 14.31 0.52
C GLU A 456 29.82 12.91 0.67
N GLN A 457 28.49 12.82 0.77
CA GLN A 457 27.77 11.56 0.95
C GLN A 457 26.70 11.35 -0.12
N ASN A 458 26.53 10.10 -0.53
CA ASN A 458 25.48 9.70 -1.45
C ASN A 458 24.35 9.05 -0.66
N PHE A 459 23.17 9.66 -0.67
CA PHE A 459 21.97 9.08 -0.09
C PHE A 459 21.12 8.44 -1.19
N SER A 460 20.57 7.26 -0.89
CA SER A 460 19.50 6.64 -1.67
C SER A 460 18.13 7.26 -1.33
N ALA A 461 17.95 7.82 -0.13
CA ALA A 461 16.72 8.48 0.29
C ALA A 461 16.95 9.75 1.12
N VAL A 462 16.19 10.81 0.85
CA VAL A 462 16.28 12.10 1.56
C VAL A 462 14.89 12.58 1.95
N TYR A 463 14.69 12.84 3.24
CA TYR A 463 13.43 13.33 3.80
C TYR A 463 13.57 14.80 4.21
N PHE A 464 12.85 15.69 3.53
CA PHE A 464 12.89 17.13 3.82
C PHE A 464 11.77 17.52 4.78
N LYS A 465 12.12 17.80 6.03
CA LYS A 465 11.23 18.40 7.05
C LYS A 465 11.43 19.91 7.14
N ASN A 466 12.66 20.38 6.95
CA ASN A 466 13.05 21.77 6.72
C ASN A 466 12.46 22.77 7.73
N ASP A 467 12.49 22.45 9.02
CA ASP A 467 12.13 23.38 10.08
C ASP A 467 13.15 24.55 10.10
N ILE A 468 12.63 25.78 9.96
CA ILE A 468 13.43 27.01 9.93
C ILE A 468 13.16 27.80 11.22
N ASP A 469 14.13 27.84 12.13
CA ASP A 469 14.02 28.54 13.43
C ASP A 469 13.74 30.05 13.26
N LYS A 470 14.57 30.73 12.46
CA LYS A 470 14.40 32.15 12.12
C LYS A 470 14.01 32.31 10.67
N ALA A 471 12.70 32.40 10.41
CA ALA A 471 12.11 32.48 9.08
C ALA A 471 12.31 33.85 8.38
N TYR A 472 13.56 34.19 8.07
CA TYR A 472 13.90 35.42 7.35
C TYR A 472 13.29 35.50 5.94
N TYR A 473 12.99 34.37 5.29
CA TYR A 473 12.24 34.38 4.01
C TYR A 473 10.86 35.06 4.11
N LEU A 474 10.24 35.08 5.30
CA LEU A 474 8.98 35.81 5.54
C LEU A 474 9.19 37.29 5.82
N THR A 475 10.34 37.66 6.41
CA THR A 475 10.62 39.05 6.79
C THR A 475 11.39 39.83 5.72
N GLY A 476 12.07 39.11 4.81
CA GLY A 476 13.12 39.64 3.96
C GLY A 476 14.35 40.05 4.77
N TYR A 477 15.22 40.84 4.13
CA TYR A 477 16.49 41.34 4.67
C TYR A 477 16.46 42.84 5.02
N GLY A 478 15.26 43.43 5.08
CA GLY A 478 15.04 44.85 5.39
C GLY A 478 15.01 45.75 4.14
N THR A 479 13.92 46.48 3.96
CA THR A 479 13.77 47.46 2.88
C THR A 479 14.50 48.77 3.23
N ARG A 480 14.82 49.57 2.20
CA ARG A 480 15.44 50.90 2.39
C ARG A 480 14.59 51.79 3.31
N GLU A 481 13.27 51.69 3.21
CA GLU A 481 12.31 52.43 4.04
C GLU A 481 12.36 51.98 5.50
N GLN A 482 12.44 50.66 5.76
CA GLN A 482 12.59 50.13 7.11
C GLN A 482 13.89 50.60 7.76
N PHE A 483 15.02 50.56 7.03
CA PHE A 483 16.30 51.08 7.52
C PHE A 483 16.24 52.59 7.77
N ALA A 484 15.63 53.37 6.88
CA ALA A 484 15.46 54.80 7.08
C ALA A 484 14.58 55.13 8.31
N LYS A 485 13.51 54.35 8.53
CA LYS A 485 12.63 54.49 9.71
C LYS A 485 13.39 54.17 11.00
N LEU A 486 14.12 53.06 11.04
CA LEU A 486 14.97 52.70 12.17
C LEU A 486 16.00 53.80 12.47
N TYR A 487 16.72 54.27 11.45
CA TYR A 487 17.72 55.34 11.57
C TYR A 487 17.10 56.62 12.15
N LYS A 488 15.95 57.07 11.63
CA LYS A 488 15.27 58.25 12.14
C LYS A 488 14.84 58.09 13.60
N THR A 489 14.32 56.92 13.97
CA THR A 489 13.85 56.64 15.33
C THR A 489 14.99 56.62 16.34
N ILE A 490 16.11 55.95 16.04
CA ILE A 490 17.25 55.90 16.96
C ILE A 490 17.92 57.29 17.10
N TYR A 491 17.92 58.13 16.06
CA TYR A 491 18.43 59.50 16.18
C TYR A 491 17.56 60.40 17.07
N GLN A 492 16.26 60.13 17.15
CA GLN A 492 15.33 60.82 18.07
C GLN A 492 15.48 60.34 19.52
N PHE A 493 15.84 59.07 19.71
CA PHE A 493 16.05 58.43 21.01
C PHE A 493 17.46 57.82 21.06
N PRO A 494 18.50 58.64 21.34
CA PRO A 494 19.90 58.29 21.13
C PRO A 494 20.43 57.18 22.06
N GLU A 495 19.67 56.79 23.07
CA GLU A 495 20.01 55.70 23.99
C GLU A 495 18.79 54.80 24.20
N PHE A 496 18.97 53.50 24.02
CA PHE A 496 17.88 52.53 24.03
C PHE A 496 18.32 51.19 24.63
N ASP A 497 17.68 50.75 25.71
CA ASP A 497 17.96 49.43 26.31
C ASP A 497 17.25 48.33 25.52
N ILE A 498 18.02 47.63 24.68
CA ILE A 498 17.50 46.58 23.79
C ILE A 498 17.07 45.32 24.54
N ARG A 499 17.50 45.12 25.79
CA ARG A 499 17.13 43.92 26.57
C ARG A 499 15.64 43.92 26.92
N TYR A 500 15.11 45.09 27.24
CA TYR A 500 13.72 45.24 27.71
C TYR A 500 12.80 45.86 26.66
N LYS A 501 13.31 46.71 25.77
CA LYS A 501 12.47 47.52 24.87
C LYS A 501 12.51 47.10 23.40
N LEU A 502 13.25 46.06 23.03
CA LEU A 502 13.33 45.60 21.64
C LEU A 502 11.95 45.24 21.06
N LYS A 503 11.07 44.64 21.87
CA LYS A 503 9.69 44.30 21.46
C LYS A 503 8.84 45.55 21.19
N ASP A 504 8.97 46.57 22.03
CA ASP A 504 8.26 47.84 21.86
C ASP A 504 8.75 48.56 20.60
N LEU A 505 10.07 48.54 20.35
CA LEU A 505 10.67 49.12 19.16
C LEU A 505 10.23 48.40 17.89
N ALA A 506 10.22 47.07 17.89
CA ALA A 506 9.71 46.25 16.79
C ALA A 506 8.25 46.61 16.45
N THR A 507 7.40 46.73 17.48
CA THR A 507 5.99 47.10 17.34
C THR A 507 5.83 48.52 16.78
N TYR A 508 6.58 49.48 17.32
CA TYR A 508 6.55 50.88 16.88
C TYR A 508 7.01 51.04 15.42
N LEU A 509 8.06 50.31 15.04
CA LEU A 509 8.61 50.35 13.69
C LEU A 509 7.76 49.53 12.70
N ASN A 510 6.88 48.67 13.19
CA ASN A 510 6.18 47.65 12.40
C ASN A 510 7.19 46.74 11.64
N ILE A 511 8.18 46.25 12.38
CA ILE A 511 9.25 45.36 11.88
C ILE A 511 9.28 44.13 12.79
N GLN A 512 9.31 42.93 12.21
CA GLN A 512 9.41 41.71 13.01
C GLN A 512 10.71 41.69 13.83
N GLN A 513 10.64 41.20 15.06
CA GLN A 513 11.73 41.28 16.02
C GLN A 513 13.03 40.61 15.49
N ILE A 514 12.93 39.45 14.83
CA ILE A 514 14.10 38.74 14.27
C ILE A 514 14.84 39.57 13.21
N LEU A 515 14.10 40.33 12.39
CA LEU A 515 14.66 41.21 11.38
C LEU A 515 15.25 42.47 12.02
N LEU A 516 14.54 43.06 12.99
CA LEU A 516 15.03 44.25 13.70
C LEU A 516 16.38 43.98 14.38
N VAL A 517 16.57 42.80 14.98
CA VAL A 517 17.85 42.39 15.56
C VAL A 517 18.97 42.43 14.52
N LYS A 518 18.77 41.82 13.34
CA LYS A 518 19.78 41.86 12.26
C LYS A 518 20.01 43.28 11.75
N MET A 519 18.96 44.11 11.63
CA MET A 519 19.11 45.51 11.22
C MET A 519 19.93 46.34 12.21
N ILE A 520 19.75 46.12 13.52
CA ILE A 520 20.56 46.76 14.57
C ILE A 520 22.02 46.30 14.47
N GLN A 521 22.27 45.01 14.26
CA GLN A 521 23.62 44.46 14.06
C GLN A 521 24.30 45.06 12.81
N VAL A 522 23.56 45.25 11.72
CA VAL A 522 24.04 45.96 10.51
C VAL A 522 24.44 47.40 10.84
N PHE A 523 23.63 48.11 11.65
CA PHE A 523 23.97 49.47 12.08
C PHE A 523 25.18 49.52 13.01
N GLU A 524 25.38 48.50 13.84
CA GLU A 524 26.56 48.37 14.68
C GLU A 524 27.82 48.11 13.84
N GLU A 525 27.77 47.19 12.87
CA GLU A 525 28.88 46.90 11.94
C GLU A 525 29.27 48.13 11.10
N LEU A 526 28.30 48.93 10.68
CA LEU A 526 28.53 50.17 9.94
C LEU A 526 28.93 51.35 10.85
N GLY A 527 28.89 51.18 12.17
CA GLY A 527 29.29 52.19 13.16
C GLY A 527 28.26 53.28 13.43
N PHE A 528 27.01 53.10 12.99
CA PHE A 528 25.89 54.02 13.29
C PHE A 528 25.43 53.92 14.74
N VAL A 529 25.60 52.74 15.36
CA VAL A 529 25.30 52.51 16.77
C VAL A 529 26.44 51.75 17.45
N THR A 530 26.47 51.79 18.77
CA THR A 530 27.34 50.94 19.60
C THR A 530 26.50 50.32 20.69
N ILE A 531 26.68 49.03 20.96
CA ILE A 531 25.97 48.33 22.03
C ILE A 531 26.95 48.02 23.16
N LYS A 532 26.68 48.54 24.36
CA LYS A 532 27.44 48.23 25.58
C LYS A 532 26.47 47.83 26.68
N ASP A 533 26.71 46.69 27.33
CA ASP A 533 25.88 46.14 28.41
C ASP A 533 24.37 46.09 28.09
N GLY A 534 24.02 45.84 26.82
CA GLY A 534 22.63 45.78 26.34
C GLY A 534 21.96 47.14 26.11
N ILE A 535 22.72 48.23 26.20
CA ILE A 535 22.27 49.58 25.84
C ILE A 535 22.85 49.95 24.48
N MET A 536 21.97 50.24 23.53
CA MET A 536 22.31 50.73 22.20
C MET A 536 22.39 52.26 22.23
N THR A 537 23.53 52.83 21.82
CA THR A 537 23.74 54.27 21.73
C THR A 537 24.04 54.67 20.28
N VAL A 538 23.42 55.76 19.80
CA VAL A 538 23.66 56.27 18.44
C VAL A 538 24.96 57.07 18.35
N ASN A 539 25.77 56.77 17.34
CA ASN A 539 26.95 57.55 17.00
C ASN A 539 26.59 58.69 16.04
N LYS A 540 26.45 59.91 16.57
CA LYS A 540 26.09 61.09 15.76
C LYS A 540 27.20 61.55 14.80
N GLU A 541 28.43 61.10 15.01
CA GLU A 541 29.59 61.44 14.19
C GLU A 541 29.94 60.34 13.17
N ALA A 542 29.09 59.31 13.04
CA ALA A 542 29.32 58.21 12.13
C ALA A 542 29.43 58.71 10.67
N PRO A 543 30.46 58.27 9.91
CA PRO A 543 30.58 58.61 8.49
C PRO A 543 29.42 58.00 7.69
N LYS A 544 29.02 58.66 6.60
CA LYS A 544 28.01 58.10 5.69
C LYS A 544 28.53 56.80 5.05
N ARG A 545 27.82 55.70 5.29
CA ARG A 545 28.06 54.39 4.68
C ARG A 545 26.76 53.85 4.08
N GLU A 546 26.87 53.01 3.06
CA GLU A 546 25.69 52.35 2.49
C GLU A 546 25.38 51.06 3.25
N ILE A 547 24.10 50.69 3.32
CA ILE A 547 23.68 49.43 3.97
C ILE A 547 24.29 48.21 3.26
N GLY A 548 24.53 48.34 1.94
CA GLY A 548 25.19 47.30 1.14
C GLY A 548 26.64 47.01 1.55
N ASP A 549 27.30 47.92 2.27
CA ASP A 549 28.68 47.75 2.73
C ASP A 549 28.79 46.76 3.92
N SER A 550 27.65 46.40 4.54
CA SER A 550 27.59 45.49 5.68
C SER A 550 27.66 44.02 5.24
N GLN A 551 28.60 43.25 5.79
CA GLN A 551 28.68 41.81 5.55
C GLN A 551 27.47 41.09 6.16
N ILE A 552 26.98 41.56 7.31
CA ILE A 552 25.77 41.02 7.94
C ILE A 552 24.56 41.19 7.03
N TYR A 553 24.43 42.32 6.34
CA TYR A 553 23.36 42.57 5.38
C TYR A 553 23.47 41.66 4.15
N GLN A 554 24.67 41.50 3.58
CA GLN A 554 24.89 40.60 2.44
C GLN A 554 24.62 39.13 2.81
N ASN A 555 25.07 38.70 3.99
CA ASN A 555 24.82 37.36 4.51
C ASN A 555 23.31 37.14 4.72
N LEU A 556 22.61 38.10 5.34
CA LEU A 556 21.16 37.99 5.54
C LEU A 556 20.41 37.91 4.20
N LYS A 557 20.81 38.70 3.20
CA LYS A 557 20.24 38.62 1.85
C LYS A 557 20.42 37.22 1.24
N GLN A 558 21.58 36.61 1.43
CA GLN A 558 21.82 35.24 0.98
C GLN A 558 21.03 34.21 1.80
N THR A 559 20.95 34.36 3.12
CA THR A 559 20.12 33.51 4.01
C THR A 559 18.65 33.54 3.59
N VAL A 560 18.10 34.72 3.30
CA VAL A 560 16.72 34.86 2.78
C VAL A 560 16.53 34.03 1.52
N LYS A 561 17.42 34.18 0.53
CA LYS A 561 17.34 33.43 -0.73
C LYS A 561 17.47 31.92 -0.52
N ASN A 562 18.36 31.49 0.37
CA ASN A 562 18.53 30.06 0.69
C ASN A 562 17.26 29.51 1.37
N GLN A 563 16.71 30.24 2.34
CA GLN A 563 15.49 29.83 3.03
C GLN A 563 14.28 29.81 2.09
N GLU A 564 14.17 30.74 1.13
CA GLU A 564 13.12 30.71 0.10
C GLU A 564 13.14 29.38 -0.67
N ILE A 565 14.31 28.91 -1.10
CA ILE A 565 14.46 27.61 -1.78
C ILE A 565 14.06 26.46 -0.84
N MET A 566 14.57 26.42 0.40
CA MET A 566 14.27 25.33 1.33
C MET A 566 12.79 25.28 1.77
N ALA A 567 12.14 26.44 1.86
CA ALA A 567 10.75 26.56 2.30
C ALA A 567 9.75 26.34 1.16
N LEU A 568 10.02 26.89 -0.03
CA LEU A 568 9.04 26.97 -1.12
C LEU A 568 9.37 26.08 -2.31
N GLY A 569 10.64 25.66 -2.46
CA GLY A 569 11.07 24.80 -3.55
C GLY A 569 10.49 23.39 -3.47
N THR A 570 10.34 22.76 -4.63
CA THR A 570 10.14 21.31 -4.72
C THR A 570 11.34 20.58 -4.13
N VAL A 571 11.15 19.34 -3.68
CA VAL A 571 12.26 18.55 -3.12
C VAL A 571 13.37 18.32 -4.15
N GLN A 572 13.02 18.24 -5.44
CA GLN A 572 14.00 18.16 -6.52
C GLN A 572 14.82 19.45 -6.66
N GLU A 573 14.17 20.62 -6.67
CA GLU A 573 14.90 21.91 -6.74
C GLU A 573 15.81 22.11 -5.53
N ILE A 574 15.36 21.68 -4.35
CA ILE A 574 16.16 21.70 -3.12
C ILE A 574 17.38 20.78 -3.28
N TYR A 575 17.17 19.54 -3.70
CA TYR A 575 18.25 18.57 -3.89
C TYR A 575 19.27 19.08 -4.92
N ASP A 576 18.81 19.56 -6.08
CA ASP A 576 19.65 20.13 -7.13
C ASP A 576 20.46 21.34 -6.60
N PHE A 577 19.83 22.18 -5.76
CA PHE A 577 20.50 23.31 -5.11
C PHE A 577 21.60 22.88 -4.13
N LEU A 578 21.37 21.81 -3.36
CA LEU A 578 22.35 21.26 -2.41
C LEU A 578 23.53 20.59 -3.14
N MET A 579 23.24 19.86 -4.21
CA MET A 579 24.25 19.17 -5.04
C MET A 579 25.08 20.12 -5.92
N LYS A 580 24.60 21.34 -6.15
CA LYS A 580 25.32 22.34 -6.95
C LYS A 580 26.60 22.80 -6.24
N LYS A 581 27.74 22.45 -6.84
CA LYS A 581 29.10 22.89 -6.48
C LYS A 581 29.30 24.39 -6.66
#